data_AF-A0A9K3M6V0-F1
#
_entry.id   AF-A0A9K3M6V0-F1
#
_cell.length_a   1.000
_cell.length_b   1.000
_cell.length_c   1.000
_cell.angle_alpha   90.00
_cell.angle_beta   90.00
_cell.angle_gamma   90.00
#
_symmetry.space_group_name_H-M   'P 1'
#
loop_
_entity.id
_entity.type
_entity.pdbx_description
1 polymer ?
#
loop_
_entity_poly.entity_id
_entity_poly.type
_entity_poly.pdbx_seq_one_letter_code
_entity_poly.pdbx_strand_id
1 'polypeptide(L)'
;MISKFGRSLFLASVIVSLFFTPSAIAFQNPSDIVHSSRDQLRQQWLDNSMSYYSKIMREERRKNMGQINPDLLQSEEYQQDFQRLAQKHWFAIRKVKEGQYQQAEIIYKRIIAEIMAENDDGCDHAKLAVTTLLLALHCQRMGDLKKTRSVFLNFFRVVVVSNSDHSECACSAKVLGAFALFEMKQGNAKKSLEIARKAVEFDPALEPVLSWKQFREVDRRQRNSSQQGPQHH
;
A
#
# COMPACT_ATOMS: atom_id res chain seq x y z
N MET A 1 62.07 11.74 -40.59
CA MET A 1 62.69 10.59 -41.28
C MET A 1 61.57 9.62 -41.65
N ILE A 2 61.17 9.58 -42.93
CA ILE A 2 61.50 8.50 -43.91
C ILE A 2 60.78 7.20 -43.51
N SER A 3 59.92 6.53 -44.27
CA SER A 3 59.43 6.64 -45.67
C SER A 3 58.31 5.59 -45.84
N LYS A 4 57.19 5.92 -46.49
CA LYS A 4 56.73 5.43 -47.82
C LYS A 4 56.73 3.90 -48.06
N PHE A 5 55.58 3.38 -48.51
CA PHE A 5 55.31 2.68 -49.80
C PHE A 5 53.79 2.36 -49.78
N GLY A 6 52.90 2.90 -50.65
CA GLY A 6 52.80 2.74 -52.12
C GLY A 6 52.08 1.41 -52.43
N ARG A 7 51.04 1.22 -53.26
CA ARG A 7 50.30 1.90 -54.36
C ARG A 7 48.97 1.09 -54.50
N SER A 8 47.80 1.56 -54.94
CA SER A 8 47.29 1.89 -56.30
C SER A 8 45.86 1.31 -56.35
N LEU A 9 44.82 2.12 -56.54
CA LEU A 9 44.05 2.24 -57.79
C LEU A 9 43.42 0.93 -58.30
N PHE A 10 42.09 0.80 -58.13
CA PHE A 10 41.20 0.34 -59.19
C PHE A 10 39.86 1.08 -59.11
N LEU A 11 39.49 1.72 -60.22
CA LEU A 11 38.18 2.26 -60.50
C LEU A 11 37.17 1.11 -60.65
N ALA A 12 35.98 1.28 -60.08
CA ALA A 12 34.75 0.71 -60.63
C ALA A 12 33.59 1.63 -60.32
N SER A 13 33.17 2.36 -61.36
CA SER A 13 31.92 3.09 -61.43
C SER A 13 30.77 2.08 -61.39
N VAL A 14 29.85 2.21 -60.44
CA VAL A 14 28.54 1.57 -60.50
C VAL A 14 27.48 2.64 -60.28
N ILE A 15 26.81 2.96 -61.39
CA ILE A 15 25.62 3.80 -61.44
C ILE A 15 24.49 3.01 -60.76
N VAL A 16 24.09 3.42 -59.56
CA VAL A 16 22.86 2.94 -58.93
C VAL A 16 21.74 3.89 -59.34
N SER A 17 20.95 3.45 -60.31
CA SER A 17 19.67 4.05 -60.68
C SER A 17 18.73 4.02 -59.48
N LEU A 18 18.54 5.17 -58.81
CA LEU A 18 17.48 5.37 -57.85
C LEU A 18 16.14 5.42 -58.61
N PHE A 19 15.47 4.28 -58.69
CA PHE A 19 14.04 4.23 -58.95
C PHE A 19 13.34 4.88 -57.77
N PHE A 20 12.85 6.09 -58.01
CA PHE A 20 11.94 6.81 -57.13
C PHE A 20 10.62 6.03 -57.09
N THR A 21 10.50 5.10 -56.14
CA THR A 21 9.20 4.56 -55.77
C THR A 21 8.52 5.62 -54.90
N PRO A 22 7.28 6.05 -55.22
CA PRO A 22 6.54 6.91 -54.32
C PRO A 22 6.08 6.04 -53.16
N SER A 23 6.88 5.99 -52.09
CA SER A 23 6.40 5.58 -50.79
C SER A 23 5.21 6.47 -50.47
N ALA A 24 4.01 5.89 -50.46
CA ALA A 24 2.83 6.53 -49.92
C ALA A 24 3.19 6.96 -48.49
N ILE A 25 3.45 8.25 -48.30
CA ILE A 25 3.44 8.86 -46.98
C ILE A 25 1.98 8.76 -46.56
N ALA A 26 1.65 7.71 -45.82
CA ALA A 26 0.43 7.64 -45.05
C ALA A 26 0.48 8.85 -44.11
N PHE A 27 -0.24 9.91 -44.47
CA PHE A 27 -0.53 11.01 -43.58
C PHE A 27 -1.23 10.41 -42.37
N GLN A 28 -0.49 10.17 -41.28
CA GLN A 28 -1.09 9.85 -40.00
C GLN A 28 -1.95 11.05 -39.62
N ASN A 29 -3.26 10.81 -39.49
CA ASN A 29 -4.18 11.86 -39.07
C ASN A 29 -3.72 12.37 -37.70
N PRO A 30 -3.65 13.70 -37.48
CA PRO A 30 -3.28 14.29 -36.20
C PRO A 30 -4.15 13.77 -35.03
N SER A 31 -5.39 13.38 -35.31
CA SER A 31 -6.30 12.74 -34.35
C SER A 31 -5.76 11.41 -33.82
N ASP A 32 -5.14 10.58 -34.66
CA ASP A 32 -4.66 9.24 -34.27
C ASP A 32 -3.41 9.35 -33.37
N ILE A 33 -2.58 10.36 -33.61
CA ILE A 33 -1.40 10.67 -32.78
C ILE A 33 -1.84 11.19 -31.39
N VAL A 34 -2.84 12.07 -31.34
CA VAL A 34 -3.38 12.62 -30.08
C VAL A 34 -4.13 11.54 -29.28
N HIS A 35 -4.90 10.67 -29.94
CA HIS A 35 -5.56 9.53 -29.28
C HIS A 35 -4.56 8.53 -28.71
N SER A 36 -3.54 8.16 -29.48
CA SER A 36 -2.44 7.29 -29.04
C SER A 36 -1.72 7.84 -27.79
N SER A 37 -1.43 9.15 -27.77
CA SER A 37 -0.80 9.79 -26.60
C SER A 37 -1.71 9.78 -25.36
N ARG A 38 -3.02 10.02 -25.54
CA ARG A 38 -3.97 10.01 -24.42
C ARG A 38 -4.20 8.62 -23.84
N ASP A 39 -4.22 7.59 -24.71
CA ASP A 39 -4.35 6.20 -24.30
C ASP A 39 -3.08 5.71 -23.60
N GLN A 40 -1.89 6.11 -24.07
CA GLN A 40 -0.63 5.86 -23.37
C GLN A 40 -0.61 6.47 -21.96
N LEU A 41 -1.06 7.72 -21.79
CA LEU A 41 -1.15 8.35 -20.48
C LEU A 41 -2.13 7.64 -19.56
N ARG A 42 -3.27 7.18 -20.11
CA ARG A 42 -4.25 6.39 -19.37
C ARG A 42 -3.65 5.06 -18.90
N GLN A 43 -2.96 4.34 -19.79
CA GLN A 43 -2.31 3.07 -19.44
C GLN A 43 -1.21 3.26 -18.40
N GLN A 44 -0.34 4.25 -18.60
CA GLN A 44 0.69 4.58 -17.62
C GLN A 44 0.09 4.91 -16.24
N TRP A 45 -1.05 5.61 -16.20
CA TRP A 45 -1.75 5.88 -14.95
C TRP A 45 -2.31 4.62 -14.30
N LEU A 46 -2.88 3.70 -15.10
CA LEU A 46 -3.36 2.39 -14.63
C LEU A 46 -2.20 1.57 -14.07
N ASP A 47 -1.11 1.42 -14.81
CA ASP A 47 0.07 0.66 -14.40
C ASP A 47 0.66 1.20 -13.10
N ASN A 48 0.78 2.52 -12.98
CA ASN A 48 1.26 3.16 -11.77
C ASN A 48 0.33 2.90 -10.57
N SER A 49 -0.99 2.96 -10.79
CA SER A 49 -1.97 2.72 -9.74
C SER A 49 -1.89 1.28 -9.23
N MET A 50 -1.81 0.31 -10.15
CA MET A 50 -1.71 -1.11 -9.85
C MET A 50 -0.38 -1.43 -9.15
N SER A 51 0.74 -0.92 -9.67
CA SER A 51 2.06 -1.08 -9.08
C SER A 51 2.12 -0.54 -7.65
N TYR A 52 1.56 0.65 -7.42
CA TYR A 52 1.49 1.23 -6.09
C TYR A 52 0.63 0.39 -5.15
N TYR A 53 -0.57 0.01 -5.60
CA TYR A 53 -1.51 -0.72 -4.76
C TYR A 53 -0.98 -2.11 -4.39
N SER A 54 -0.41 -2.84 -5.35
CA SER A 54 0.25 -4.13 -5.11
C SER A 54 1.38 -4.02 -4.07
N LYS A 55 2.18 -2.95 -4.12
CA LYS A 55 3.24 -2.67 -3.13
C LYS A 55 2.68 -2.43 -1.73
N ILE A 56 1.64 -1.59 -1.58
CA ILE A 56 1.07 -1.29 -0.25
C ILE A 56 0.29 -2.48 0.32
N MET A 57 -0.35 -3.27 -0.54
CA MET A 57 -1.00 -4.54 -0.18
C MET A 57 0.00 -5.67 0.07
N ARG A 58 1.27 -5.49 -0.33
CA ARG A 58 2.34 -6.51 -0.26
C ARG A 58 1.91 -7.82 -0.92
N GLU A 59 1.29 -7.71 -2.08
CA GLU A 59 0.60 -8.82 -2.73
C GLU A 59 1.50 -10.05 -2.90
N GLU A 60 2.72 -9.87 -3.43
CA GLU A 60 3.72 -10.93 -3.59
C GLU A 60 4.02 -11.68 -2.28
N ARG A 61 4.19 -10.95 -1.17
CA ARG A 61 4.44 -11.58 0.12
C ARG A 61 3.23 -12.39 0.57
N ARG A 62 2.02 -11.88 0.38
CA ARG A 62 0.78 -12.57 0.75
C ARG A 62 0.57 -13.84 -0.07
N LYS A 63 0.89 -13.79 -1.38
CA LYS A 63 0.93 -14.96 -2.26
C LYS A 63 1.91 -16.02 -1.73
N ASN A 64 3.14 -15.62 -1.42
CA ASN A 64 4.17 -16.54 -0.94
C ASN A 64 3.86 -17.17 0.42
N MET A 65 3.06 -16.49 1.25
CA MET A 65 2.62 -16.99 2.56
C MET A 65 1.29 -17.77 2.49
N GLY A 66 0.71 -17.97 1.29
CA GLY A 66 -0.57 -18.66 1.12
C GLY A 66 -1.78 -17.90 1.70
N GLN A 67 -1.64 -16.59 1.95
CA GLN A 67 -2.71 -15.76 2.53
C GLN A 67 -3.76 -15.30 1.51
N ILE A 68 -3.55 -15.62 0.24
CA ILE A 68 -4.50 -15.35 -0.84
C ILE A 68 -4.61 -16.62 -1.66
N ASN A 69 -5.85 -17.07 -1.89
CA ASN A 69 -6.11 -18.21 -2.76
C ASN A 69 -5.70 -17.86 -4.21
N PRO A 70 -4.80 -18.63 -4.86
CA PRO A 70 -4.40 -18.42 -6.25
C PRO A 70 -5.58 -18.38 -7.24
N ASP A 71 -6.62 -19.17 -6.99
CA ASP A 71 -7.79 -19.22 -7.88
C ASP A 71 -8.61 -17.93 -7.78
N LEU A 72 -8.68 -17.34 -6.58
CA LEU A 72 -9.36 -16.06 -6.36
C LEU A 72 -8.62 -14.91 -7.07
N LEU A 73 -7.28 -14.95 -7.14
CA LEU A 73 -6.48 -13.95 -7.87
C LEU A 73 -6.76 -13.93 -9.38
N GLN A 74 -7.18 -15.07 -9.94
CA GLN A 74 -7.53 -15.17 -11.35
C GLN A 74 -8.99 -14.82 -11.64
N SER A 75 -9.83 -14.69 -10.60
CA SER A 75 -11.23 -14.28 -10.78
C SER A 75 -11.31 -12.86 -11.36
N GLU A 76 -12.20 -12.67 -12.32
CA GLU A 76 -12.44 -11.37 -12.92
C GLU A 76 -12.93 -10.35 -11.88
N GLU A 77 -13.77 -10.79 -10.94
CA GLU A 77 -14.27 -9.98 -9.83
C GLU A 77 -13.13 -9.44 -8.95
N TYR A 78 -12.18 -10.28 -8.55
CA TYR A 78 -11.02 -9.82 -7.77
C TYR A 78 -10.17 -8.84 -8.57
N GLN A 79 -9.90 -9.11 -9.85
CA GLN A 79 -9.10 -8.23 -10.72
C GLN A 79 -9.75 -6.86 -10.86
N GLN A 80 -11.06 -6.81 -11.10
CA GLN A 80 -11.83 -5.58 -11.22
C GLN A 80 -11.86 -4.80 -9.91
N ASP A 81 -12.09 -5.47 -8.78
CA ASP A 81 -12.09 -4.80 -7.48
C ASP A 81 -10.69 -4.30 -7.08
N PHE A 82 -9.66 -5.11 -7.30
CA PHE A 82 -8.28 -4.72 -7.07
C PHE A 82 -7.92 -3.48 -7.90
N GLN A 83 -8.28 -3.46 -9.19
CA GLN A 83 -8.07 -2.31 -10.06
C GLN A 83 -8.83 -1.08 -9.54
N ARG A 84 -10.11 -1.23 -9.19
CA ARG A 84 -10.94 -0.15 -8.65
C ARG A 84 -10.30 0.47 -7.39
N LEU A 85 -9.84 -0.37 -6.46
CA LEU A 85 -9.19 0.09 -5.23
C LEU A 85 -7.82 0.72 -5.53
N ALA A 86 -7.04 0.15 -6.45
CA ALA A 86 -5.75 0.68 -6.84
C ALA A 86 -5.86 2.10 -7.39
N GLN A 87 -6.83 2.32 -8.27
CA GLN A 87 -7.15 3.63 -8.84
C GLN A 87 -7.53 4.65 -7.76
N LYS A 88 -8.43 4.29 -6.83
CA LYS A 88 -8.88 5.18 -5.74
C LYS A 88 -7.73 5.54 -4.81
N HIS A 89 -6.89 4.56 -4.41
CA HIS A 89 -5.72 4.80 -3.57
C HIS A 89 -4.67 5.66 -4.27
N TRP A 90 -4.42 5.41 -5.56
CA TRP A 90 -3.51 6.21 -6.36
C TRP A 90 -3.99 7.66 -6.51
N PHE A 91 -5.29 7.85 -6.67
CA PHE A 91 -5.89 9.19 -6.67
C PHE A 91 -5.73 9.88 -5.31
N ALA A 92 -5.98 9.17 -4.20
CA ALA A 92 -5.78 9.71 -2.85
C ALA A 92 -4.34 10.15 -2.59
N ILE A 93 -3.33 9.34 -2.95
CA ILE A 93 -1.92 9.71 -2.75
C ILE A 93 -1.51 10.89 -3.63
N ARG A 94 -2.06 11.02 -4.84
CA ARG A 94 -1.87 12.22 -5.67
C ARG A 94 -2.44 13.46 -4.99
N LYS A 95 -3.64 13.39 -4.42
CA LYS A 95 -4.21 14.50 -3.64
C LYS A 95 -3.33 14.92 -2.46
N VAL A 96 -2.71 13.96 -1.78
CA VAL A 96 -1.71 14.26 -0.73
C VAL A 96 -0.49 14.99 -1.32
N LYS A 97 0.04 14.54 -2.46
CA LYS A 97 1.20 15.17 -3.12
C LYS A 97 0.87 16.59 -3.64
N GLU A 98 -0.36 16.81 -4.05
CA GLU A 98 -0.89 18.11 -4.51
C GLU A 98 -1.26 19.05 -3.33
N GLY A 99 -1.06 18.62 -2.07
CA GLY A 99 -1.41 19.40 -0.88
C GLY A 99 -2.91 19.45 -0.56
N GLN A 100 -3.73 18.71 -1.30
CA GLN A 100 -5.18 18.64 -1.15
C GLN A 100 -5.57 17.61 -0.08
N TYR A 101 -5.12 17.85 1.16
CA TYR A 101 -5.21 16.88 2.26
C TYR A 101 -6.65 16.49 2.61
N GLN A 102 -7.56 17.45 2.66
CA GLN A 102 -8.98 17.19 2.96
C GLN A 102 -9.63 16.26 1.92
N GLN A 103 -9.29 16.43 0.64
CA GLN A 103 -9.80 15.55 -0.43
C GLN A 103 -9.24 14.13 -0.27
N ALA A 104 -7.96 14.00 0.03
CA ALA A 104 -7.35 12.69 0.29
C ALA A 104 -8.03 11.98 1.47
N GLU A 105 -8.31 12.70 2.57
CA GLU A 105 -9.03 12.16 3.72
C GLU A 105 -10.43 11.64 3.35
N ILE A 106 -11.19 12.42 2.58
CA ILE A 106 -12.53 12.04 2.11
C ILE A 106 -12.46 10.76 1.27
N ILE A 107 -11.48 10.66 0.36
CA ILE A 107 -11.31 9.47 -0.49
C ILE A 107 -11.03 8.24 0.37
N TYR A 108 -10.10 8.31 1.33
CA TYR A 108 -9.80 7.18 2.21
C TYR A 108 -11.01 6.75 3.06
N LYS A 109 -11.76 7.71 3.63
CA LYS A 109 -12.98 7.40 4.38
C LYS A 109 -14.04 6.72 3.53
N ARG A 110 -14.20 7.16 2.29
CA ARG A 110 -15.14 6.56 1.33
C ARG A 110 -14.74 5.13 1.00
N ILE A 111 -13.46 4.88 0.74
CA ILE A 111 -12.95 3.52 0.49
C ILE A 111 -13.24 2.61 1.69
N ILE A 112 -13.00 3.07 2.92
CA ILE A 112 -13.30 2.30 4.14
C ILE A 112 -14.79 1.98 4.23
N ALA A 113 -15.66 2.95 3.99
CA ALA A 113 -17.11 2.75 4.04
C ALA A 113 -17.58 1.73 2.98
N GLU A 114 -17.04 1.80 1.76
CA GLU A 114 -17.32 0.84 0.68
C GLU A 114 -16.85 -0.57 1.07
N ILE A 115 -15.62 -0.73 1.58
CA ILE A 115 -15.11 -2.03 2.06
C ILE A 115 -15.99 -2.60 3.18
N MET A 116 -16.48 -1.75 4.09
CA MET A 116 -17.34 -2.21 5.19
C MET A 116 -18.76 -2.57 4.75
N ALA A 117 -19.25 -2.00 3.66
CA ALA A 117 -20.59 -2.26 3.12
C ALA A 117 -20.65 -3.50 2.21
N GLU A 118 -19.54 -3.85 1.55
CA GLU A 118 -19.46 -4.96 0.60
C GLU A 118 -19.34 -6.34 1.27
N ASN A 119 -19.09 -6.42 2.59
CA ASN A 119 -18.62 -7.64 3.25
C ASN A 119 -19.57 -8.18 4.34
N ASP A 120 -20.78 -8.63 3.98
CA ASP A 120 -21.68 -9.34 4.91
C ASP A 120 -21.22 -10.79 5.22
N ASP A 121 -20.41 -11.43 4.36
CA ASP A 121 -20.03 -12.87 4.49
C ASP A 121 -18.52 -13.15 4.65
N GLY A 122 -17.66 -12.12 4.74
CA GLY A 122 -16.23 -12.34 4.96
C GLY A 122 -15.40 -11.09 4.74
N CYS A 123 -15.08 -10.39 5.83
CA CYS A 123 -14.29 -9.16 5.74
C CYS A 123 -12.87 -9.46 5.25
N ASP A 124 -12.48 -8.97 4.05
CA ASP A 124 -11.08 -8.92 3.63
C ASP A 124 -10.33 -7.89 4.49
N HIS A 125 -9.88 -8.36 5.66
CA HIS A 125 -9.16 -7.57 6.65
C HIS A 125 -7.92 -6.90 6.08
N ALA A 126 -7.35 -7.41 4.97
CA ALA A 126 -6.18 -6.78 4.37
C ALA A 126 -6.51 -5.47 3.66
N LYS A 127 -7.61 -5.41 2.89
CA LYS A 127 -8.05 -4.17 2.24
C LYS A 127 -8.35 -3.10 3.29
N LEU A 128 -9.15 -3.48 4.29
CA LEU A 128 -9.50 -2.59 5.40
C LEU A 128 -8.25 -2.12 6.18
N ALA A 129 -7.32 -3.02 6.47
CA ALA A 129 -6.10 -2.71 7.21
C ALA A 129 -5.21 -1.71 6.47
N VAL A 130 -4.98 -1.91 5.18
CA VAL A 130 -4.14 -1.02 4.37
C VAL A 130 -4.76 0.37 4.27
N THR A 131 -6.05 0.47 3.95
CA THR A 131 -6.71 1.78 3.85
C THR A 131 -6.76 2.50 5.20
N THR A 132 -7.03 1.78 6.29
CA THR A 132 -7.00 2.33 7.65
C THR A 132 -5.62 2.88 7.99
N LEU A 133 -4.55 2.13 7.72
CA LEU A 133 -3.19 2.58 8.03
C LEU A 133 -2.84 3.84 7.25
N LEU A 134 -3.21 3.92 5.97
CA LEU A 134 -2.98 5.11 5.15
C LEU A 134 -3.74 6.33 5.67
N LEU A 135 -5.01 6.17 6.08
CA LEU A 135 -5.79 7.24 6.69
C LEU A 135 -5.18 7.69 8.02
N ALA A 136 -4.77 6.75 8.88
CA ALA A 136 -4.13 7.07 10.15
C ALA A 136 -2.81 7.84 9.96
N LEU A 137 -1.95 7.39 9.04
CA LEU A 137 -0.70 8.08 8.69
C LEU A 137 -0.97 9.47 8.10
N HIS A 138 -2.02 9.61 7.29
CA HIS A 138 -2.47 10.89 6.76
C HIS A 138 -2.88 11.85 7.88
N CYS A 139 -3.77 11.42 8.79
CA CYS A 139 -4.19 12.24 9.94
C CYS A 139 -3.01 12.61 10.85
N GLN A 140 -2.07 11.68 11.05
CA GLN A 140 -0.88 11.93 11.86
C GLN A 140 0.04 12.97 11.21
N ARG A 141 0.21 12.93 9.88
CA ARG A 141 0.96 13.97 9.13
C ARG A 141 0.33 15.35 9.29
N MET A 142 -0.99 15.43 9.37
CA MET A 142 -1.71 16.68 9.59
C MET A 142 -1.70 17.16 11.05
N GLY A 143 -1.10 16.39 11.97
CA GLY A 143 -1.09 16.71 13.40
C GLY A 143 -2.41 16.45 14.12
N ASP A 144 -3.41 15.86 13.44
CA ASP A 144 -4.71 15.55 14.05
C ASP A 144 -4.65 14.23 14.82
N LEU A 145 -4.07 14.31 16.02
CA LEU A 145 -3.87 13.15 16.90
C LEU A 145 -5.20 12.55 17.39
N LYS A 146 -6.23 13.38 17.57
CA LYS A 146 -7.57 12.92 17.98
C LYS A 146 -8.20 12.07 16.89
N LYS A 147 -8.16 12.54 15.64
CA LYS A 147 -8.67 11.78 14.50
C LYS A 147 -7.84 10.53 14.22
N THR A 148 -6.51 10.63 14.31
CA THR A 148 -5.62 9.46 14.19
C THR A 148 -6.00 8.35 15.17
N ARG A 149 -6.22 8.70 16.44
CA ARG A 149 -6.69 7.74 17.46
C ARG A 149 -8.06 7.17 17.12
N SER A 150 -9.00 7.99 16.67
CA SER A 150 -10.35 7.55 16.29
C SER A 150 -10.31 6.53 15.14
N VAL A 151 -9.48 6.76 14.13
CA VAL A 151 -9.30 5.83 12.99
C VAL A 151 -8.80 4.47 13.48
N PHE A 152 -7.78 4.44 14.34
CA PHE A 152 -7.28 3.18 14.90
C PHE A 152 -8.31 2.48 15.79
N LEU A 153 -9.04 3.22 16.62
CA LEU A 153 -10.08 2.66 17.50
C LEU A 153 -11.23 2.03 16.72
N ASN A 154 -11.66 2.67 15.63
CA ASN A 154 -12.71 2.12 14.77
C ASN A 154 -12.26 0.79 14.15
N PHE A 155 -11.04 0.74 13.62
CA PHE A 155 -10.47 -0.51 13.11
C PHE A 155 -10.34 -1.59 14.19
N PHE A 156 -9.83 -1.22 15.37
CA PHE A 156 -9.73 -2.13 16.50
C PHE A 156 -11.09 -2.73 16.88
N ARG A 157 -12.15 -1.91 16.93
CA ARG A 157 -13.50 -2.39 17.23
C ARG A 157 -13.96 -3.42 16.20
N VAL A 158 -13.81 -3.11 14.91
CA VAL A 158 -14.22 -4.01 13.83
C VAL A 158 -13.46 -5.34 13.88
N VAL A 159 -12.15 -5.31 14.09
CA VAL A 159 -11.31 -6.50 13.93
C VAL A 159 -11.14 -7.30 15.22
N VAL A 160 -11.15 -6.67 16.39
CA VAL A 160 -10.85 -7.34 17.67
C VAL A 160 -12.11 -7.54 18.52
N VAL A 161 -13.09 -6.63 18.43
CA VAL A 161 -14.29 -6.67 19.31
C VAL A 161 -15.47 -7.34 18.60
N SER A 162 -15.68 -7.02 17.33
CA SER A 162 -16.87 -7.47 16.59
C SER A 162 -16.68 -8.80 15.84
N ASN A 163 -15.47 -9.34 15.76
CA ASN A 163 -15.16 -10.52 14.96
C ASN A 163 -14.66 -11.68 15.84
N SER A 164 -15.58 -12.49 16.37
CA SER A 164 -15.22 -13.70 17.15
C SER A 164 -14.69 -14.86 16.30
N ASP A 165 -15.01 -14.88 14.99
CA ASP A 165 -14.86 -16.06 14.14
C ASP A 165 -13.98 -15.81 12.90
N HIS A 166 -13.44 -14.60 12.72
CA HIS A 166 -12.59 -14.29 11.57
C HIS A 166 -11.11 -14.46 11.92
N SER A 167 -10.46 -15.31 11.13
CA SER A 167 -9.02 -15.61 11.19
C SER A 167 -8.19 -14.36 11.44
N GLU A 168 -7.49 -14.39 12.56
CA GLU A 168 -6.36 -13.53 12.89
C GLU A 168 -5.46 -13.33 11.66
N CYS A 169 -5.56 -12.15 11.02
CA CYS A 169 -4.81 -11.84 9.81
C CYS A 169 -3.56 -11.02 10.14
N ALA A 170 -2.41 -11.40 9.58
CA ALA A 170 -1.15 -10.65 9.71
C ALA A 170 -1.24 -9.19 9.21
N CYS A 171 -2.23 -8.85 8.39
CA CYS A 171 -2.50 -7.46 7.99
C CYS A 171 -3.08 -6.64 9.15
N SER A 172 -4.01 -7.22 9.90
CA SER A 172 -4.59 -6.61 11.10
C SER A 172 -3.54 -6.42 12.18
N ALA A 173 -2.66 -7.41 12.39
CA ALA A 173 -1.53 -7.32 13.32
C ALA A 173 -0.68 -6.06 13.09
N LYS A 174 -0.44 -5.67 11.84
CA LYS A 174 0.35 -4.46 11.51
C LYS A 174 -0.36 -3.18 11.92
N VAL A 175 -1.66 -3.09 11.71
CA VAL A 175 -2.44 -1.91 12.13
C VAL A 175 -2.47 -1.81 13.65
N LEU A 176 -2.63 -2.94 14.34
CA LEU A 176 -2.53 -3.02 15.79
C LEU A 176 -1.13 -2.61 16.28
N GLY A 177 -0.06 -3.09 15.64
CA GLY A 177 1.31 -2.68 15.96
C GLY A 177 1.54 -1.17 15.76
N ALA A 178 1.04 -0.60 14.67
CA ALA A 178 1.09 0.85 14.43
C ALA A 178 0.28 1.62 15.48
N PHE A 179 -0.89 1.11 15.87
CA PHE A 179 -1.71 1.71 16.91
C PHE A 179 -1.03 1.66 18.28
N ALA A 180 -0.40 0.54 18.63
CA ALA A 180 0.37 0.40 19.85
C ALA A 180 1.49 1.45 19.90
N LEU A 181 2.30 1.57 18.84
CA LEU A 181 3.37 2.57 18.78
C LEU A 181 2.83 4.01 18.84
N PHE A 182 1.69 4.26 18.19
CA PHE A 182 1.01 5.54 18.29
C PHE A 182 0.65 5.87 19.75
N GLU A 183 -0.02 4.97 20.48
CA GLU A 183 -0.39 5.20 21.87
C GLU A 183 0.83 5.30 22.80
N MET A 184 1.91 4.56 22.52
CA MET A 184 3.17 4.69 23.26
C MET A 184 3.70 6.12 23.17
N LYS A 185 3.73 6.68 21.95
CA LYS A 185 4.18 8.06 21.70
C LYS A 185 3.29 9.09 22.39
N GLN A 186 2.01 8.79 22.62
CA GLN A 186 1.07 9.66 23.34
C GLN A 186 1.14 9.51 24.88
N GLY A 187 2.04 8.69 25.41
CA GLY A 187 2.17 8.44 26.86
C GLY A 187 1.19 7.40 27.41
N ASN A 188 0.36 6.78 26.56
CA ASN A 188 -0.62 5.78 26.95
C ASN A 188 0.02 4.38 27.01
N ALA A 189 1.04 4.24 27.84
CA ALA A 189 1.97 3.11 27.81
C ALA A 189 1.31 1.76 28.14
N LYS A 190 0.39 1.71 29.12
CA LYS A 190 -0.33 0.47 29.49
C LYS A 190 -1.19 -0.04 28.32
N LYS A 191 -2.04 0.85 27.77
CA LYS A 191 -2.89 0.56 26.61
C LYS A 191 -2.05 0.15 25.39
N SER A 192 -0.93 0.83 25.17
CA SER A 192 0.01 0.48 24.10
C SER A 192 0.52 -0.96 24.21
N LEU A 193 0.90 -1.40 25.42
CA LEU A 193 1.34 -2.77 25.65
C LEU A 193 0.23 -3.79 25.42
N GLU A 194 -1.01 -3.50 25.85
CA GLU A 194 -2.17 -4.35 25.61
C GLU A 194 -2.44 -4.53 24.10
N ILE A 195 -2.43 -3.43 23.34
CA ILE A 195 -2.59 -3.48 21.88
C ILE A 195 -1.44 -4.24 21.22
N ALA A 196 -0.20 -4.05 21.69
CA ALA A 196 0.96 -4.77 21.15
C ALA A 196 0.85 -6.28 21.38
N ARG A 197 0.36 -6.72 22.54
CA ARG A 197 0.07 -8.14 22.80
C ARG A 197 -0.99 -8.69 21.84
N LYS A 198 -2.08 -7.95 21.63
CA LYS A 198 -3.09 -8.30 20.61
C LYS A 198 -2.51 -8.38 19.20
N ALA A 199 -1.56 -7.50 18.84
CA ALA A 199 -0.88 -7.60 17.56
C ALA A 199 -0.08 -8.91 17.43
N VAL A 200 0.56 -9.39 18.50
CA VAL A 200 1.31 -10.65 18.53
C VAL A 200 0.39 -11.87 18.50
N GLU A 201 -0.78 -11.81 19.14
CA GLU A 201 -1.81 -12.84 18.98
C GLU A 201 -2.17 -13.01 17.50
N PHE A 202 -2.39 -11.89 16.79
CA PHE A 202 -2.73 -11.91 15.37
C PHE A 202 -1.58 -12.32 14.42
N ASP A 203 -0.33 -12.14 14.84
CA ASP A 203 0.86 -12.51 14.09
C ASP A 203 2.01 -12.83 15.06
N PRO A 204 2.21 -14.11 15.43
CA PRO A 204 3.24 -14.52 16.37
C PRO A 204 4.66 -14.11 15.95
N ALA A 205 4.91 -13.85 14.66
CA ALA A 205 6.21 -13.35 14.20
C ALA A 205 6.54 -11.95 14.73
N LEU A 206 5.57 -11.24 15.30
CA LEU A 206 5.76 -9.93 15.95
C LEU A 206 6.19 -10.03 17.42
N GLU A 207 6.30 -11.22 18.01
CA GLU A 207 6.73 -11.41 19.41
C GLU A 207 7.98 -10.59 19.80
N PRO A 208 9.03 -10.47 18.95
CA PRO A 208 10.22 -9.68 19.29
C PRO A 208 9.93 -8.21 19.59
N VAL A 209 8.79 -7.65 19.14
CA VAL A 209 8.37 -6.28 19.46
C VAL A 209 8.15 -6.10 20.96
N LEU A 210 7.61 -7.11 21.66
CA LEU A 210 7.36 -7.04 23.11
C LEU A 210 8.65 -6.96 23.93
N SER A 211 9.76 -7.44 23.36
CA SER A 211 11.09 -7.30 23.96
C SER A 211 11.65 -5.88 23.88
N TRP A 212 11.11 -4.99 23.04
CA TRP A 212 11.66 -3.64 22.91
C TRP A 212 11.61 -2.89 24.24
N LYS A 213 12.63 -2.07 24.52
CA LYS A 213 12.82 -1.36 25.80
C LYS A 213 11.51 -0.71 26.29
N GLN A 214 10.83 0.01 25.40
CA GLN A 214 9.60 0.74 25.71
C GLN A 214 8.44 -0.15 26.17
N PHE A 215 8.31 -1.39 25.66
CA PHE A 215 7.27 -2.32 26.08
C PHE A 215 7.69 -3.11 27.32
N ARG A 216 8.95 -3.55 27.36
CA ARG A 216 9.55 -4.27 28.49
C ARG A 216 9.49 -3.48 29.80
N GLU A 217 9.78 -2.19 29.74
CA GLU A 217 9.74 -1.32 30.92
C GLU A 217 8.32 -1.18 31.49
N VAL A 218 7.32 -1.09 30.61
CA VAL A 218 5.91 -1.01 31.01
C VAL A 218 5.47 -2.30 31.65
N ASP A 219 5.83 -3.44 31.05
CA ASP A 219 5.49 -4.76 31.58
C ASP A 219 6.10 -4.98 32.98
N ARG A 220 7.38 -4.63 33.16
CA ARG A 220 8.04 -4.69 34.47
C ARG A 220 7.31 -3.84 35.51
N ARG A 221 6.91 -2.60 35.15
CA ARG A 221 6.15 -1.73 36.06
C ARG A 221 4.80 -2.34 36.43
N GLN A 222 4.07 -2.91 35.47
CA GLN A 222 2.77 -3.57 35.73
C GLN A 222 2.91 -4.76 36.69
N ARG A 223 3.94 -5.62 36.49
CA ARG A 223 4.21 -6.76 37.39
C ARG A 223 4.52 -6.29 38.82
N ASN A 224 5.35 -5.26 38.97
CA ASN A 224 5.69 -4.72 40.28
C ASN A 224 4.49 -4.10 40.99
N SER A 225 3.60 -3.40 40.25
CA SER A 225 2.36 -2.85 40.81
C SER A 225 1.35 -3.92 41.22
N SER A 226 1.37 -5.09 40.57
CA SER A 226 0.46 -6.20 40.89
C SER A 226 0.91 -7.00 42.11
N GLN A 227 2.19 -6.94 42.47
CA GLN A 227 2.75 -7.59 43.67
C GLN A 227 2.61 -6.73 44.95
N GLN A 228 2.36 -5.43 44.81
CA GLN A 228 2.01 -4.53 45.92
C GLN A 228 0.48 -4.47 46.07
N GLY A 229 -0.13 -5.58 46.49
CA GLY A 229 -1.55 -5.62 46.87
C GLY A 229 -1.85 -4.75 48.11
N PRO A 230 -3.12 -4.40 48.37
CA PRO A 230 -3.49 -3.34 49.30
C PRO A 230 -3.00 -3.64 50.72
N GLN A 231 -2.09 -2.80 51.22
CA GLN A 231 -1.85 -2.71 52.66
C GLN A 231 -3.11 -2.13 53.28
N HIS A 232 -3.98 -3.00 53.78
CA HIS A 232 -5.08 -2.61 54.66
C HIS A 232 -4.46 -1.94 55.89
N HIS A 233 -4.68 -0.62 56.00
CA HIS A 233 -4.58 0.12 57.26
C HIS A 233 -5.94 0.09 57.95
#